data_AF-A0A2E1MVL9-F1
#
_entry.id   AF-A0A2E1MVL9-F1
#
_cell.length_a   1.000
_cell.length_b   1.000
_cell.length_c   1.000
_cell.angle_alpha   90.00
_cell.angle_beta   90.00
_cell.angle_gamma   90.00
#
_symmetry.space_group_name_H-M   'P 1'
#
loop_
_entity.id
_entity.type
_entity.pdbx_description
1 polymer ?
#
loop_
_entity_poly.entity_id
_entity_poly.type
_entity_poly.pdbx_seq_one_letter_code
_entity_poly.pdbx_strand_id
1 'polypeptide(L)'
;MFKFYFKAYQKYSRKIKFMYKLAIFLLEKYPYHSGIIINDKKIADLSLLGSKIIDLKKFNFEDYESSFFKLYIKNNEKVFSFINSPITISKSIIDKERNDRGWFKNKYSADYILKIRNIRSINIKDMNCIEWIIYALEIGGYEIPKNILTASKFLEWSNNNLEKINIKI
;
A
#
# COMPACT_ATOMS: atom_id res chain seq x y z
N MET A 1 -36.52 -32.26 -10.07
CA MET A 1 -36.65 -30.87 -10.58
C MET A 1 -35.62 -29.90 -9.97
N PHE A 2 -34.37 -30.34 -9.68
CA PHE A 2 -33.36 -29.52 -8.96
C PHE A 2 -31.98 -29.45 -9.65
N LYS A 3 -31.83 -29.99 -10.87
CA LYS A 3 -30.54 -30.02 -11.60
C LYS A 3 -30.30 -28.80 -12.50
N PHE A 4 -31.29 -27.93 -12.70
CA PHE A 4 -31.19 -26.80 -13.64
C PHE A 4 -30.71 -25.47 -13.02
N TYR A 5 -30.80 -25.29 -11.71
CA TYR A 5 -30.40 -24.03 -11.07
C TYR A 5 -28.89 -23.88 -10.82
N PHE A 6 -28.14 -24.98 -10.71
CA PHE A 6 -26.70 -24.92 -10.42
C PHE A 6 -25.83 -24.51 -11.63
N LYS A 7 -26.32 -24.72 -12.86
CA LYS A 7 -25.60 -24.34 -14.09
C LYS A 7 -25.69 -22.85 -14.43
N ALA A 8 -26.66 -22.12 -13.84
CA ALA A 8 -26.85 -20.69 -14.12
C ALA A 8 -25.91 -19.80 -13.29
N TYR A 9 -25.48 -20.23 -12.10
CA TYR A 9 -24.62 -19.42 -11.23
C TYR A 9 -23.13 -19.44 -11.61
N GLN A 10 -22.67 -20.49 -12.29
CA GLN A 10 -21.28 -20.54 -12.80
C GLN A 10 -21.04 -19.67 -14.05
N LYS A 11 -22.08 -19.06 -14.64
CA LYS A 11 -21.98 -18.36 -15.93
C LYS A 11 -21.78 -16.84 -15.84
N TYR A 12 -21.75 -16.27 -14.63
CA TYR A 12 -21.62 -14.81 -14.42
C TYR A 12 -20.49 -14.37 -13.47
N SER A 13 -19.49 -15.21 -13.21
CA SER A 13 -18.22 -14.73 -12.66
C SER A 13 -17.40 -14.08 -13.78
N ARG A 14 -17.79 -12.88 -14.22
CA ARG A 14 -16.82 -11.99 -14.88
C ARG A 14 -15.79 -11.65 -13.81
N LYS A 15 -14.63 -12.31 -13.84
CA LYS A 15 -13.46 -11.92 -13.03
C LYS A 15 -13.30 -10.40 -13.17
N ILE A 16 -13.57 -9.66 -12.10
CA ILE A 16 -13.35 -8.22 -12.06
C ILE A 16 -11.85 -8.03 -12.27
N LYS A 17 -11.47 -7.49 -13.43
CA LYS A 17 -10.07 -7.19 -13.73
C LYS A 17 -9.75 -5.87 -13.06
N PHE A 18 -9.14 -5.93 -11.89
CA PHE A 18 -8.62 -4.74 -11.24
C PHE A 18 -7.34 -4.29 -11.93
N MET A 19 -7.22 -2.99 -12.16
CA MET A 19 -5.97 -2.34 -12.52
C MET A 19 -5.39 -1.70 -11.27
N TYR A 20 -4.18 -2.09 -10.91
CA TYR A 20 -3.48 -1.56 -9.76
C TYR A 20 -2.27 -0.73 -10.20
N LYS A 21 -2.03 0.36 -9.47
CA LYS A 21 -0.81 1.16 -9.61
C LYS A 21 -0.27 1.45 -8.22
N LEU A 22 1.04 1.33 -8.03
CA LEU A 22 1.72 1.79 -6.82
C LEU A 22 1.94 3.29 -6.95
N ALA A 23 1.63 4.03 -5.88
CA ALA A 23 1.99 5.43 -5.71
C ALA A 23 3.00 5.53 -4.56
N ILE A 24 4.13 6.17 -4.80
CA ILE A 24 5.09 6.56 -3.76
C ILE A 24 5.10 8.08 -3.67
N PHE A 25 4.85 8.58 -2.47
CA PHE A 25 4.72 10.00 -2.16
C PHE A 25 6.01 10.52 -1.54
N LEU A 26 6.47 11.65 -2.06
CA LEU A 26 7.66 12.34 -1.61
C LEU A 26 7.23 13.64 -0.93
N LEU A 27 7.66 13.83 0.32
CA LEU A 27 7.49 15.07 1.06
C LEU A 27 8.81 15.83 1.01
N GLU A 28 8.82 17.05 0.46
CA GLU A 28 10.05 17.85 0.24
C GLU A 28 11.15 17.07 -0.53
N LYS A 29 10.77 16.27 -1.54
CA LYS A 29 11.65 15.37 -2.32
C LYS A 29 12.17 14.13 -1.59
N TYR A 30 11.74 13.87 -0.36
CA TYR A 30 12.11 12.67 0.38
C TYR A 30 10.96 11.65 0.37
N PRO A 31 11.21 10.38 0.00
CA PRO A 31 10.19 9.33 0.07
C PRO A 31 9.59 9.23 1.47
N TYR A 32 8.27 9.32 1.56
CA TYR A 32 7.57 9.51 2.82
C TYR A 32 6.42 8.51 3.03
N HIS A 33 5.66 8.22 1.99
CA HIS A 33 4.48 7.36 2.12
C HIS A 33 4.21 6.59 0.84
N SER A 34 3.30 5.62 0.88
CA SER A 34 2.88 4.89 -0.31
C SER A 34 1.42 4.48 -0.25
N GLY A 35 0.84 4.26 -1.42
CA GLY A 35 -0.53 3.78 -1.58
C GLY A 35 -0.71 2.96 -2.85
N ILE A 36 -1.84 2.26 -2.94
CA ILE A 36 -2.24 1.48 -4.12
C ILE A 36 -3.46 2.16 -4.75
N ILE A 37 -3.30 2.65 -5.98
CA ILE A 37 -4.40 3.14 -6.80
C ILE A 37 -5.13 1.95 -7.41
N ILE A 38 -6.46 1.97 -7.36
CA ILE A 38 -7.34 0.91 -7.81
C ILE A 38 -8.26 1.47 -8.90
N ASN A 39 -8.19 0.87 -10.10
CA ASN A 39 -9.02 1.20 -11.26
C ASN A 39 -9.04 2.70 -11.61
N ASP A 40 -7.96 3.42 -11.32
CA ASP A 40 -7.82 4.88 -11.53
C ASP A 40 -8.92 5.72 -10.87
N LYS A 41 -9.57 5.18 -9.84
CA LYS A 41 -10.72 5.80 -9.18
C LYS A 41 -10.54 5.97 -7.69
N LYS A 42 -9.81 5.04 -7.07
CA LYS A 42 -9.63 5.00 -5.62
C LYS A 42 -8.16 4.84 -5.29
N ILE A 43 -7.78 5.26 -4.10
CA ILE A 43 -6.47 4.97 -3.52
C ILE A 43 -6.65 4.34 -2.15
N ALA A 44 -5.91 3.25 -1.92
CA ALA A 44 -5.78 2.58 -0.65
C ALA A 44 -4.44 2.96 -0.01
N ASP A 45 -4.47 3.45 1.22
CA ASP A 45 -3.27 3.73 2.00
C ASP A 45 -3.49 3.42 3.48
N LEU A 46 -2.38 3.25 4.21
CA LEU A 46 -2.39 3.06 5.66
C LEU A 46 -1.95 4.35 6.34
N SER A 47 -2.90 5.07 6.91
CA SER A 47 -2.64 6.29 7.69
C SER A 47 -2.69 6.01 9.19
N LEU A 48 -2.49 7.05 10.01
CA LEU A 48 -2.64 6.93 11.47
C LEU A 48 -4.05 6.57 11.91
N LEU A 49 -5.05 7.03 11.16
CA LEU A 49 -6.45 6.69 11.41
C LEU A 49 -6.79 5.25 10.97
N GLY A 50 -5.81 4.57 10.38
CA GLY A 50 -5.92 3.22 9.85
C GLY A 50 -5.92 3.17 8.32
N SER A 51 -6.13 1.96 7.81
CA SER A 51 -6.32 1.71 6.39
C SER A 51 -7.60 2.40 5.93
N LYS A 52 -7.50 3.03 4.77
CA LYS A 52 -8.64 3.67 4.13
C LYS A 52 -8.56 3.44 2.63
N ILE A 53 -9.73 3.35 2.03
CA ILE A 53 -9.89 3.43 0.58
C ILE A 53 -10.72 4.68 0.31
N ILE A 54 -10.12 5.68 -0.34
CA ILE A 54 -10.78 6.94 -0.65
C ILE A 54 -10.84 7.17 -2.16
N ASP A 55 -11.77 8.02 -2.60
CA ASP A 55 -11.80 8.46 -3.99
C ASP A 55 -10.51 9.20 -4.33
N LEU A 56 -9.90 8.87 -5.46
CA LEU A 56 -8.63 9.44 -5.89
C LEU A 56 -8.71 10.98 -5.99
N LYS A 57 -9.86 11.51 -6.45
CA LYS A 57 -10.15 12.94 -6.54
C LYS A 57 -10.18 13.68 -5.20
N LYS A 58 -10.35 12.95 -4.09
CA LYS A 58 -10.37 13.51 -2.72
C LYS A 58 -9.03 13.37 -2.01
N PHE A 59 -8.08 12.66 -2.61
CA PHE A 59 -6.73 12.55 -2.05
C PHE A 59 -5.99 13.85 -2.31
N ASN A 60 -5.41 14.46 -1.26
CA ASN A 60 -4.62 15.66 -1.42
C ASN A 60 -3.22 15.32 -1.96
N PHE A 61 -2.97 15.63 -3.23
CA PHE A 61 -1.68 15.47 -3.87
C PHE A 61 -0.81 16.73 -3.79
N GLU A 62 -1.35 17.89 -3.41
CA GLU A 62 -0.64 19.18 -3.47
C GLU A 62 0.61 19.20 -2.58
N ASP A 63 0.57 18.45 -1.48
CA ASP A 63 1.68 18.33 -0.54
C ASP A 63 2.80 17.38 -1.01
N TYR A 64 2.62 16.69 -2.13
CA TYR A 64 3.49 15.57 -2.52
C TYR A 64 3.93 15.61 -3.98
N GLU A 65 5.24 15.49 -4.17
CA GLU A 65 5.74 14.92 -5.42
C GLU A 65 5.41 13.42 -5.43
N SER A 66 5.03 12.86 -6.59
CA SER A 66 4.56 11.47 -6.67
C SER A 66 5.26 10.68 -7.78
N SER A 67 5.66 9.45 -7.46
CA SER A 67 6.10 8.46 -8.45
C SER A 67 5.10 7.33 -8.56
N PHE A 68 4.72 6.97 -9.79
CA PHE A 68 3.74 5.93 -10.05
C PHE A 68 4.36 4.75 -10.79
N PHE A 69 3.92 3.55 -10.41
CA PHE A 69 4.37 2.31 -11.03
C PHE A 69 3.18 1.42 -11.34
N LYS A 70 3.24 0.74 -12.48
CA LYS A 70 2.21 -0.23 -12.87
C LYS A 70 2.37 -1.51 -12.08
N LEU A 71 1.26 -2.07 -11.60
CA LEU A 71 1.26 -3.33 -10.86
C LEU A 71 0.51 -4.43 -11.64
N TYR A 72 1.21 -5.53 -11.88
CA TYR A 72 0.65 -6.79 -12.35
C TYR A 72 0.32 -7.71 -11.17
N ILE A 73 -0.96 -7.75 -10.76
CA ILE A 73 -1.41 -8.52 -9.60
C ILE A 73 -2.03 -9.84 -10.06
N LYS A 74 -1.47 -10.97 -9.60
CA LYS A 74 -1.99 -12.32 -9.89
C LYS A 74 -3.26 -12.60 -9.08
N ASN A 75 -3.27 -12.23 -7.80
CA ASN A 75 -4.33 -12.56 -6.83
C ASN A 75 -5.23 -11.36 -6.50
N ASN A 76 -5.90 -10.78 -7.49
CA ASN A 76 -6.66 -9.53 -7.35
C ASN A 76 -7.67 -9.53 -6.18
N GLU A 77 -8.47 -10.59 -6.04
CA GLU A 77 -9.49 -10.68 -4.99
C GLU A 77 -8.88 -10.68 -3.58
N LYS A 78 -7.77 -11.38 -3.38
CA LYS A 78 -7.06 -11.43 -2.09
C LYS A 78 -6.44 -10.09 -1.75
N VAL A 79 -5.81 -9.42 -2.73
CA VAL A 79 -5.24 -8.09 -2.54
C VAL A 79 -6.34 -7.09 -2.20
N PHE A 80 -7.44 -7.09 -2.95
CA PHE A 80 -8.58 -6.21 -2.68
C PHE A 80 -9.19 -6.45 -1.29
N SER A 81 -9.39 -7.72 -0.91
CA SER A 81 -9.91 -8.08 0.40
C SER A 81 -8.99 -7.62 1.53
N PHE A 82 -7.66 -7.76 1.36
CA PHE A 82 -6.68 -7.29 2.34
C PHE A 82 -6.68 -5.77 2.48
N ILE A 83 -6.56 -5.02 1.38
CA ILE A 83 -6.51 -3.54 1.44
C ILE A 83 -7.82 -2.91 1.92
N ASN A 84 -8.95 -3.62 1.77
CA ASN A 84 -10.25 -3.21 2.28
C ASN A 84 -10.48 -3.62 3.75
N SER A 85 -9.57 -4.38 4.35
CA SER A 85 -9.68 -4.75 5.77
C SER A 85 -9.24 -3.58 6.66
N PRO A 86 -10.01 -3.24 7.72
CA PRO A 86 -9.62 -2.19 8.65
C PRO A 86 -8.40 -2.65 9.46
N ILE A 87 -7.34 -1.85 9.40
CA ILE A 87 -6.10 -2.05 10.14
C ILE A 87 -5.60 -0.70 10.66
N THR A 88 -4.82 -0.70 11.74
CA THR A 88 -4.12 0.49 12.21
C THR A 88 -2.61 0.28 12.13
N ILE A 89 -1.87 1.38 11.99
CA ILE A 89 -0.41 1.36 12.19
C ILE A 89 -0.16 0.81 13.60
N SER A 90 0.88 -0.02 13.73
CA SER A 90 1.27 -0.60 15.01
C SER A 90 1.34 0.47 16.10
N LYS A 91 0.52 0.30 17.14
CA LYS A 91 0.50 1.21 18.29
C LYS A 91 1.88 1.33 18.93
N SER A 92 2.68 0.26 18.92
CA SER A 92 4.04 0.26 19.46
C SER A 92 4.99 1.18 18.67
N ILE A 93 4.83 1.27 17.34
CA ILE A 93 5.61 2.18 16.49
C ILE A 93 5.19 3.62 16.78
N ILE A 94 3.87 3.87 16.84
CA ILE A 94 3.31 5.20 17.13
C ILE A 94 3.80 5.71 18.50
N ASP A 95 3.67 4.89 19.54
CA ASP A 95 4.02 5.27 20.90
C ASP A 95 5.54 5.53 21.04
N LYS A 96 6.39 4.70 20.41
CA LYS A 96 7.84 4.92 20.39
C LYS A 96 8.21 6.23 19.69
N GLU A 97 7.66 6.47 18.51
CA GLU A 97 7.96 7.69 17.75
C GLU A 97 7.50 8.95 18.49
N ARG A 98 6.28 8.90 19.05
CA ARG A 98 5.72 10.01 19.84
C ARG A 98 6.57 10.31 21.07
N ASN A 99 7.05 9.30 21.78
CA ASN A 99 7.89 9.48 22.97
C ASN A 99 9.28 10.04 22.64
N ASP A 100 9.88 9.63 21.53
CA ASP A 100 11.25 10.03 21.19
C ASP A 100 11.35 11.45 20.62
N ARG A 101 10.36 11.90 19.82
CA ARG A 101 10.49 13.17 19.07
C ARG A 101 9.19 13.96 18.92
N GLY A 102 8.14 13.58 19.63
CA GLY A 102 6.78 14.08 19.39
C GLY A 102 6.18 13.53 18.11
N TRP A 103 4.98 14.02 17.74
CA TRP A 103 4.26 13.52 16.57
C TRP A 103 3.99 14.64 15.56
N PHE A 104 4.83 14.73 14.54
CA PHE A 104 4.75 15.78 13.51
C PHE A 104 4.93 15.18 12.11
N LYS A 105 4.18 15.70 11.13
CA LYS A 105 4.41 15.39 9.70
C LYS A 105 5.82 15.84 9.35
N ASN A 106 6.73 14.89 9.18
CA ASN A 106 8.13 15.13 8.89
C ASN A 106 8.58 14.13 7.84
N LYS A 107 9.33 14.57 6.83
CA LYS A 107 9.90 13.73 5.78
C LYS A 107 10.64 12.48 6.28
N TYR A 108 11.21 12.51 7.49
CA TYR A 108 11.95 11.38 8.06
C TYR A 108 11.07 10.33 8.77
N SER A 109 9.75 10.54 8.90
CA SER A 109 8.89 9.62 9.66
C SER A 109 8.84 8.21 9.08
N ALA A 110 8.89 8.07 7.75
CA ALA A 110 8.87 6.76 7.09
C ALA A 110 10.09 5.90 7.43
N ASP A 111 11.22 6.53 7.73
CA ASP A 111 12.51 5.87 7.95
C ASP A 111 12.76 5.64 9.46
N TYR A 112 11.93 6.19 10.34
CA TYR A 112 12.01 6.01 11.80
C TYR A 112 12.00 4.54 12.21
N ILE A 113 11.32 3.69 11.44
CA ILE A 113 11.27 2.24 11.67
C ILE A 113 12.67 1.59 11.76
N LEU A 114 13.67 2.17 11.11
CA LEU A 114 15.06 1.69 11.16
C LEU A 114 15.69 1.79 12.56
N LYS A 115 15.18 2.68 13.42
CA LYS A 115 15.56 2.73 14.84
C LYS A 115 14.97 1.58 15.65
N ILE A 116 13.90 0.96 15.16
CA ILE A 116 13.18 -0.12 15.84
C ILE A 116 13.64 -1.48 15.34
N ARG A 117 13.84 -1.64 14.02
CA ARG A 117 14.18 -2.91 13.39
C ARG A 117 14.81 -2.72 12.00
N ASN A 118 15.50 -3.77 11.52
CA ASN A 118 16.16 -3.79 10.22
C ASN A 118 15.47 -4.69 9.18
N ILE A 119 14.47 -5.46 9.59
CA ILE A 119 13.68 -6.34 8.73
C ILE A 119 12.20 -6.05 8.92
N ARG A 120 11.41 -6.24 7.86
CA ARG A 120 9.96 -6.06 7.88
C ARG A 120 9.27 -7.01 8.86
N SER A 121 8.23 -6.51 9.50
CA SER A 121 7.25 -7.36 10.17
C SER A 121 6.40 -8.13 9.17
N ILE A 122 6.12 -9.40 9.50
CA ILE A 122 5.08 -10.20 8.85
C ILE A 122 3.78 -10.22 9.66
N ASN A 123 3.82 -9.70 10.90
CA ASN A 123 2.64 -9.60 11.74
C ASN A 123 1.87 -8.34 11.34
N ILE A 124 0.68 -8.55 10.77
CA ILE A 124 -0.25 -7.51 10.32
C ILE A 124 -0.46 -6.45 11.43
N LYS A 125 -0.60 -6.85 12.69
CA LYS A 125 -0.80 -5.92 13.83
C LYS A 125 0.43 -5.08 14.18
N ASP A 126 1.56 -5.37 13.56
CA ASP A 126 2.84 -4.74 13.82
C ASP A 126 3.51 -4.26 12.52
N MET A 127 2.74 -3.68 11.60
CA MET A 127 3.24 -3.08 10.36
C MET A 127 3.17 -1.56 10.41
N ASN A 128 4.15 -0.91 9.78
CA ASN A 128 4.08 0.47 9.34
C ASN A 128 3.36 0.59 7.99
N CYS A 129 3.16 1.82 7.50
CA CYS A 129 2.45 2.06 6.24
C CYS A 129 3.11 1.42 5.01
N ILE A 130 4.44 1.38 4.95
CA ILE A 130 5.21 0.79 3.85
C ILE A 130 5.13 -0.74 3.88
N GLU A 131 5.31 -1.33 5.06
CA GLU A 131 5.20 -2.77 5.28
C GLU A 131 3.83 -3.30 4.88
N TRP A 132 2.77 -2.56 5.18
CA TRP A 132 1.40 -2.91 4.79
C TRP A 132 1.20 -2.94 3.27
N ILE A 133 1.72 -1.94 2.55
CA ILE A 133 1.66 -1.92 1.07
C ILE A 133 2.48 -3.05 0.49
N ILE A 134 3.69 -3.30 1.00
CA ILE A 134 4.54 -4.40 0.54
C ILE A 134 3.84 -5.74 0.76
N TYR A 135 3.21 -5.95 1.91
CA TYR A 135 2.46 -7.17 2.19
C TYR A 135 1.28 -7.36 1.22
N ALA A 136 0.59 -6.28 0.83
CA ALA A 136 -0.43 -6.35 -0.22
C ALA A 136 0.15 -6.78 -1.58
N LEU A 137 1.35 -6.30 -1.94
CA LEU A 137 2.05 -6.73 -3.15
C LEU A 137 2.50 -8.19 -3.08
N GLU A 138 2.97 -8.66 -1.93
CA GLU A 138 3.35 -10.06 -1.71
C GLU A 138 2.15 -11.00 -1.86
N ILE A 139 0.98 -10.65 -1.30
CA ILE A 139 -0.29 -11.35 -1.57
C ILE A 139 -0.59 -11.36 -3.08
N GLY A 140 -0.28 -10.26 -3.76
CA GLY A 140 -0.43 -10.09 -5.21
C GLY A 140 0.54 -10.91 -6.06
N GLY A 141 1.56 -11.52 -5.45
CA GLY A 141 2.53 -12.41 -6.10
C GLY A 141 3.89 -11.77 -6.41
N TYR A 142 4.22 -10.64 -5.78
CA TYR A 142 5.57 -10.07 -5.83
C TYR A 142 6.47 -10.70 -4.75
N GLU A 143 7.76 -10.80 -5.05
CA GLU A 143 8.79 -11.19 -4.09
C GLU A 143 9.63 -9.96 -3.75
N ILE A 144 9.48 -9.46 -2.52
CA ILE A 144 10.13 -8.23 -2.08
C ILE A 144 11.09 -8.57 -0.93
N PRO A 145 12.37 -8.21 -1.01
CA PRO A 145 13.32 -8.43 0.07
C PRO A 145 12.83 -7.93 1.45
N LYS A 146 13.09 -8.72 2.51
CA LYS A 146 12.63 -8.40 3.87
C LYS A 146 13.27 -7.16 4.47
N ASN A 147 14.41 -6.70 3.95
CA ASN A 147 15.12 -5.51 4.41
C ASN A 147 14.58 -4.19 3.83
N ILE A 148 13.54 -4.25 2.98
CA ILE A 148 12.83 -3.08 2.44
C ILE A 148 11.64 -2.78 3.34
N LEU A 149 11.78 -1.83 4.26
CA LEU A 149 10.74 -1.47 5.25
C LEU A 149 10.45 0.03 5.33
N THR A 150 11.11 0.82 4.50
CA THR A 150 11.10 2.29 4.46
C THR A 150 10.67 2.78 3.09
N ALA A 151 10.11 3.98 3.00
CA ALA A 151 9.71 4.57 1.72
C ALA A 151 10.91 4.72 0.77
N SER A 152 12.09 5.09 1.30
CA SER A 152 13.34 5.26 0.54
C SER A 152 13.75 3.97 -0.18
N LYS A 153 13.96 2.88 0.58
CA LYS A 153 14.28 1.56 0.02
C LYS A 153 13.18 1.03 -0.90
N PHE A 154 11.92 1.34 -0.60
CA PHE A 154 10.80 0.85 -1.43
C PHE A 154 10.73 1.57 -2.78
N LEU A 155 11.06 2.87 -2.82
CA LEU A 155 11.21 3.61 -4.07
C LEU A 155 12.36 3.06 -4.91
N GLU A 156 13.52 2.83 -4.30
CA GLU A 156 14.68 2.23 -4.99
C GLU A 156 14.32 0.87 -5.60
N TRP A 157 13.72 -0.02 -4.80
CA TRP A 157 13.27 -1.32 -5.30
C TRP A 157 12.23 -1.17 -6.43
N SER A 158 11.28 -0.24 -6.30
CA SER A 158 10.25 -0.02 -7.32
C SER A 158 10.83 0.47 -8.65
N ASN A 159 11.81 1.39 -8.61
CA ASN A 159 12.49 1.86 -9.83
C ASN A 159 13.23 0.72 -10.55
N ASN A 160 13.77 -0.24 -9.81
CA ASN A 160 14.55 -1.35 -10.38
C ASN A 160 13.68 -2.52 -10.88
N ASN A 161 12.46 -2.67 -10.35
CA ASN A 161 11.65 -3.88 -10.55
C ASN A 161 10.28 -3.62 -11.20
N LEU A 162 9.82 -2.37 -11.25
CA LEU A 162 8.49 -2.03 -11.76
C LEU A 162 8.57 -1.06 -12.93
N GLU A 163 7.55 -1.14 -13.79
CA GLU A 163 7.35 -0.20 -14.89
C GLU A 163 6.84 1.14 -14.34
N LYS A 164 7.69 2.17 -14.39
CA LYS A 164 7.30 3.54 -14.02
C LYS A 164 6.33 4.10 -15.05
N ILE A 165 5.29 4.78 -14.58
CA ILE A 165 4.23 5.33 -15.43
C ILE A 165 3.96 6.79 -15.08
N ASN A 166 3.54 7.56 -16.07
CA ASN A 166 3.07 8.92 -15.87
C ASN A 166 1.54 8.90 -15.70
N ILE A 167 1.06 9.40 -14.57
CA ILE A 167 -0.37 9.62 -14.33
C ILE A 167 -0.61 11.11 -14.37
N LYS A 168 -1.59 11.54 -15.16
CA LYS A 168 -2.20 12.87 -15.00
C LYS A 168 -3.22 12.74 -13.87
N ILE A 169 -2.92 13.35 -12.73
CA ILE A 169 -3.79 13.41 -11.56
C ILE A 169 -4.68 14.64 -11.68
#